data_AF-A0A843FBQ9-F1
#
_entry.id   AF-A0A843FBQ9-F1
#
_cell.length_a   1.000
_cell.length_b   1.000
_cell.length_c   1.000
_cell.angle_alpha   90.00
_cell.angle_beta   90.00
_cell.angle_gamma   90.00
#
_symmetry.space_group_name_H-M   'P 1'
#
loop_
_entity.id
_entity.type
_entity.pdbx_description
1 polymer ?
#
loop_
_entity_poly.entity_id
_entity_poly.type
_entity_poly.pdbx_seq_one_letter_code
_entity_poly.pdbx_strand_id
1 'polypeptide(L)'
;MLKLERCPKVSPVTGIRTVTPEETVRRALPLLEKAGMKPLEEITQLDNLGIPVFSVHRDMTAKGTFGNYNGKGATREQAMASAVMEALERYSAEQREDDDIVYGTFEQASANGLAINPFELNLSPNIAQYAKGAEIAWVEGFEMFRGQPVWVPACEAFYPYYPDTDLQLTRFHTNGIASGNTMEEAILHALFELVERDAWSIAEFNEYSDADIEVDTEDSVSRRLLDQFEDNGIEIHLKDLTS
;
A
#
# COMPACT_ATOMS: atom_id res chain seq x y z
N MET A 1 -20.96 6.85 8.67
CA MET A 1 -19.81 7.39 9.42
C MET A 1 -18.89 6.24 9.77
N LEU A 2 -17.61 6.32 9.41
CA LEU A 2 -16.62 5.27 9.73
C LEU A 2 -16.50 5.15 11.25
N LYS A 3 -16.62 3.93 11.77
CA LYS A 3 -16.46 3.63 13.19
C LYS A 3 -15.44 2.51 13.34
N LEU A 4 -14.32 2.83 13.97
CA LEU A 4 -13.25 1.87 14.22
C LEU A 4 -13.58 1.02 15.45
N GLU A 5 -13.34 -0.28 15.34
CA GLU A 5 -13.61 -1.27 16.36
C GLU A 5 -12.31 -1.85 16.93
N ARG A 6 -12.41 -2.53 18.08
CA ARG A 6 -11.25 -3.18 18.70
C ARG A 6 -10.90 -4.46 17.92
N CYS A 7 -9.72 -4.47 17.31
CA CYS A 7 -9.23 -5.56 16.45
C CYS A 7 -7.98 -6.26 17.04
N PRO A 8 -8.13 -7.17 18.03
CA PRO A 8 -6.99 -7.83 18.68
C PRO A 8 -6.21 -8.71 17.69
N LYS A 9 -4.88 -8.72 17.82
CA LYS A 9 -3.98 -9.48 16.94
C LYS A 9 -3.79 -10.90 17.46
N VAL A 10 -3.75 -11.87 16.56
CA VAL A 10 -3.61 -13.30 16.90
C VAL A 10 -2.21 -13.62 17.39
N SER A 11 -1.19 -13.14 16.68
CA SER A 11 0.20 -13.37 17.05
C SER A 11 1.11 -12.31 16.40
N PRO A 12 2.16 -11.86 17.11
CA PRO A 12 3.19 -11.02 16.52
C PRO A 12 4.03 -11.78 15.48
N VAL A 13 4.16 -13.10 15.61
CA VAL A 13 4.98 -13.94 14.72
C VAL A 13 4.32 -14.13 13.35
N THR A 14 3.00 -14.03 13.27
CA THR A 14 2.23 -14.28 12.04
C THR A 14 1.91 -13.01 11.25
N GLY A 15 2.61 -11.89 11.50
CA GLY A 15 2.48 -10.65 10.72
C GLY A 15 1.56 -9.57 11.32
N ILE A 16 1.33 -9.58 12.64
CA ILE A 16 0.51 -8.60 13.38
C ILE A 16 -0.89 -8.44 12.76
N ARG A 17 -1.58 -9.57 12.55
CA ARG A 17 -2.91 -9.62 11.94
C ARG A 17 -4.01 -10.12 12.89
N THR A 18 -5.27 -9.84 12.58
CA THR A 18 -6.49 -10.23 13.35
C THR A 18 -6.90 -11.69 13.14
N VAL A 19 -6.38 -12.33 12.08
CA VAL A 19 -6.54 -13.76 11.80
C VAL A 19 -5.20 -14.33 11.34
N THR A 20 -5.08 -15.65 11.27
CA THR A 20 -3.87 -16.29 10.77
C THR A 20 -3.73 -16.11 9.24
N PRO A 21 -2.52 -16.27 8.68
CA PRO A 21 -2.31 -16.25 7.24
C PRO A 21 -3.13 -17.32 6.50
N GLU A 22 -3.27 -18.53 7.06
CA GLU A 22 -4.08 -19.62 6.51
C GLU A 22 -5.54 -19.20 6.37
N GLU A 23 -6.08 -18.55 7.40
CA GLU A 23 -7.46 -18.07 7.39
C GLU A 23 -7.64 -16.92 6.40
N THR A 24 -6.63 -16.06 6.25
CA THR A 24 -6.61 -15.01 5.22
C THR A 24 -6.64 -15.64 3.82
N VAL A 25 -5.75 -16.58 3.53
CA VAL A 25 -5.70 -17.31 2.25
C VAL A 25 -7.02 -18.02 1.98
N ARG A 26 -7.57 -18.73 2.96
CA ARG A 26 -8.86 -19.44 2.83
C ARG A 26 -10.00 -18.50 2.42
N ARG A 27 -10.01 -17.27 2.92
CA ARG A 27 -11.04 -16.26 2.61
C ARG A 27 -10.80 -15.54 1.29
N ALA A 28 -9.55 -15.14 1.04
CA ALA A 28 -9.20 -14.21 -0.02
C ALA A 28 -8.85 -14.91 -1.35
N LEU A 29 -8.25 -16.10 -1.31
CA LEU A 29 -7.83 -16.83 -2.52
C LEU A 29 -8.97 -17.06 -3.52
N PRO A 30 -10.21 -17.43 -3.11
CA PRO A 30 -11.33 -17.57 -4.04
C PRO A 30 -11.79 -16.26 -4.70
N LEU A 31 -11.36 -15.10 -4.21
CA LEU A 31 -11.71 -13.79 -4.79
C LEU A 31 -10.83 -13.44 -5.99
N LEU A 32 -9.66 -14.06 -6.13
CA LEU A 32 -8.74 -13.84 -7.25
C LEU A 32 -9.44 -14.06 -8.61
N GLU A 33 -10.17 -15.18 -8.75
CA GLU A 33 -10.89 -15.49 -9.99
C GLU A 33 -11.93 -14.40 -10.34
N LYS A 34 -12.64 -13.89 -9.32
CA LYS A 34 -13.62 -12.81 -9.51
C LYS A 34 -12.97 -11.48 -9.90
N ALA A 35 -11.75 -11.24 -9.44
CA ALA A 35 -10.95 -10.08 -9.81
C ALA A 35 -10.23 -10.27 -11.18
N GLY A 36 -10.47 -11.37 -11.89
CA GLY A 36 -9.84 -11.68 -13.18
C GLY A 36 -8.36 -12.06 -13.07
N MET A 37 -7.91 -12.46 -11.88
CA MET A 37 -6.54 -12.86 -11.60
C MET A 37 -6.32 -14.32 -12.02
N LYS A 38 -5.10 -14.64 -12.44
CA LYS A 38 -4.61 -16.00 -12.63
C LYS A 38 -4.43 -16.72 -11.29
N PRO A 39 -4.32 -18.06 -11.31
CA PRO A 39 -3.97 -18.81 -10.11
C PRO A 39 -2.69 -18.27 -9.46
N LEU A 40 -2.64 -18.37 -8.13
CA LEU A 40 -1.46 -18.06 -7.33
C LEU A 40 -0.33 -19.05 -7.66
N GLU A 41 0.87 -18.54 -7.90
CA GLU A 41 2.05 -19.33 -8.26
C GLU A 41 3.16 -19.15 -7.22
N GLU A 42 3.82 -20.26 -6.85
CA GLU A 42 5.01 -20.23 -5.99
C GLU A 42 6.24 -20.02 -6.87
N ILE A 43 7.00 -18.97 -6.59
CA ILE A 43 8.18 -18.58 -7.39
C ILE A 43 9.48 -18.59 -6.57
N THR A 44 9.46 -19.16 -5.36
CA THR A 44 10.65 -19.32 -4.51
C THR A 44 11.86 -19.93 -5.22
N GLN A 45 11.63 -20.84 -6.18
CA GLN A 45 12.71 -21.51 -6.90
C GLN A 45 13.42 -20.64 -7.94
N LEU A 46 13.02 -19.37 -8.09
CA LEU A 46 13.71 -18.41 -8.95
C LEU A 46 14.97 -17.82 -8.29
N ASP A 47 15.15 -18.02 -6.98
CA ASP A 47 16.42 -17.78 -6.26
C ASP A 47 16.91 -19.05 -5.54
N ASN A 48 18.02 -18.93 -4.80
CA ASN A 48 18.63 -20.01 -4.02
C ASN A 48 18.48 -19.85 -2.50
N LEU A 49 17.69 -18.88 -2.03
CA LEU A 49 17.57 -18.55 -0.61
C LEU A 49 16.58 -19.46 0.13
N GLY A 50 15.64 -20.04 -0.61
CA GLY A 50 14.56 -20.86 -0.04
C GLY A 50 13.58 -20.04 0.82
N ILE A 51 13.57 -18.70 0.66
CA ILE A 51 12.62 -17.82 1.33
C ILE A 51 11.30 -17.84 0.52
N PRO A 52 10.14 -18.05 1.16
CA PRO A 52 8.86 -18.12 0.44
C PRO A 52 8.51 -16.84 -0.32
N VAL A 53 8.27 -16.98 -1.63
CA VAL A 53 7.82 -15.91 -2.53
C VAL A 53 6.76 -16.47 -3.47
N PHE A 54 5.65 -15.75 -3.58
CA PHE A 54 4.53 -16.10 -4.46
C PHE A 54 4.20 -14.94 -5.39
N SER A 55 3.56 -15.24 -6.51
CA SER A 55 3.12 -14.24 -7.47
C SER A 55 1.70 -14.53 -7.97
N VAL A 56 0.95 -13.48 -8.26
CA VAL A 56 -0.36 -13.51 -8.92
C VAL A 56 -0.28 -12.64 -10.16
N HIS A 57 -0.71 -13.17 -11.31
CA HIS A 57 -0.76 -12.44 -12.56
C HIS A 57 -2.17 -11.99 -12.95
N ARG A 58 -2.32 -10.85 -13.62
CA ARG A 58 -3.54 -10.41 -14.31
C ARG A 58 -3.21 -9.97 -15.74
N ASP A 59 -3.80 -10.65 -16.72
CA ASP A 59 -3.53 -10.40 -18.15
C ASP A 59 -3.96 -9.00 -18.59
N MET A 60 -5.12 -8.55 -18.11
CA MET A 60 -5.78 -7.32 -18.54
C MET A 60 -5.70 -6.28 -17.41
N THR A 61 -4.58 -5.56 -17.36
CA THR A 61 -4.41 -4.41 -16.47
C THR A 61 -4.56 -3.09 -17.22
N ALA A 62 -4.88 -2.03 -16.49
CA ALA A 62 -4.91 -0.69 -17.06
C ALA A 62 -3.52 -0.31 -17.62
N LYS A 63 -3.51 0.53 -18.66
CA LYS A 63 -2.29 0.93 -19.39
C LYS A 63 -1.19 1.37 -18.42
N GLY A 64 0.08 1.03 -18.67
CA GLY A 64 1.19 1.52 -17.84
C GLY A 64 1.21 1.00 -16.40
N THR A 65 0.40 0.00 -16.06
CA THR A 65 0.50 -0.76 -14.81
C THR A 65 1.06 -2.16 -15.08
N PHE A 66 1.57 -2.81 -14.04
CA PHE A 66 2.08 -4.18 -14.12
C PHE A 66 1.01 -5.16 -13.67
N GLY A 67 0.95 -6.32 -14.34
CA GLY A 67 0.03 -7.40 -14.01
C GLY A 67 0.52 -8.38 -12.96
N ASN A 68 1.75 -8.26 -12.45
CA ASN A 68 2.30 -9.16 -11.45
C ASN A 68 2.24 -8.52 -10.06
N TYR A 69 1.67 -9.23 -9.10
CA TYR A 69 1.58 -8.86 -7.69
C TYR A 69 2.29 -9.92 -6.86
N ASN A 70 3.25 -9.52 -6.04
CA ASN A 70 4.19 -10.44 -5.39
C ASN A 70 3.98 -10.48 -3.88
N GLY A 71 4.02 -11.67 -3.33
CA GLY A 71 3.88 -11.91 -1.91
C GLY A 71 5.18 -12.37 -1.28
N LYS A 72 5.48 -11.78 -0.11
CA LYS A 72 6.64 -12.10 0.70
C LYS A 72 6.22 -12.51 2.11
N GLY A 73 6.96 -13.42 2.72
CA GLY A 73 6.70 -13.86 4.09
C GLY A 73 7.75 -14.84 4.61
N ALA A 74 7.89 -14.90 5.94
CA ALA A 74 8.79 -15.85 6.59
C ALA A 74 8.28 -17.31 6.54
N THR A 75 7.02 -17.50 6.16
CA THR A 75 6.37 -18.80 5.95
C THR A 75 5.63 -18.79 4.62
N ARG A 76 5.35 -19.97 4.06
CA ARG A 76 4.63 -20.10 2.78
C ARG A 76 3.26 -19.45 2.88
N GLU A 77 2.53 -19.69 3.96
CA GLU A 77 1.19 -19.19 4.19
C GLU A 77 1.16 -17.65 4.29
N GLN A 78 2.18 -17.04 4.89
CA GLN A 78 2.35 -15.57 4.89
C GLN A 78 2.63 -15.02 3.49
N ALA A 79 3.54 -15.64 2.75
CA ALA A 79 3.86 -15.19 1.40
C ALA A 79 2.66 -15.34 0.45
N MET A 80 1.90 -16.44 0.57
CA MET A 80 0.63 -16.63 -0.13
C MET A 80 -0.38 -15.54 0.24
N ALA A 81 -0.59 -15.28 1.53
CA ALA A 81 -1.51 -14.24 1.99
C ALA A 81 -1.09 -12.87 1.45
N SER A 82 0.20 -12.53 1.48
CA SER A 82 0.74 -11.29 0.95
C SER A 82 0.45 -11.13 -0.55
N ALA A 83 0.68 -12.14 -1.38
CA ALA A 83 0.46 -12.06 -2.83
C ALA A 83 -1.03 -11.87 -3.16
N VAL A 84 -1.89 -12.66 -2.50
CA VAL A 84 -3.35 -12.59 -2.71
C VAL A 84 -3.89 -11.23 -2.29
N MET A 85 -3.47 -10.74 -1.12
CA MET A 85 -3.96 -9.47 -0.57
C MET A 85 -3.44 -8.27 -1.36
N GLU A 86 -2.19 -8.28 -1.83
CA GLU A 86 -1.66 -7.24 -2.73
C GLU A 86 -2.43 -7.22 -4.06
N ALA A 87 -2.70 -8.38 -4.68
CA ALA A 87 -3.48 -8.43 -5.91
C ALA A 87 -4.89 -7.84 -5.73
N LEU A 88 -5.57 -8.18 -4.63
CA LEU A 88 -6.91 -7.66 -4.32
C LEU A 88 -6.90 -6.19 -3.93
N GLU A 89 -5.86 -5.71 -3.26
CA GLU A 89 -5.62 -4.29 -2.98
C GLU A 89 -5.56 -3.49 -4.29
N ARG A 90 -4.70 -3.93 -5.24
CA ARG A 90 -4.54 -3.24 -6.52
C ARG A 90 -5.81 -3.28 -7.37
N TYR A 91 -6.53 -4.39 -7.37
CA TYR A 91 -7.86 -4.47 -7.99
C TYR A 91 -8.87 -3.52 -7.34
N SER A 92 -8.82 -3.36 -6.02
CA SER A 92 -9.78 -2.55 -5.28
C SER A 92 -9.55 -1.05 -5.49
N ALA A 93 -8.32 -0.65 -5.77
CA ALA A 93 -7.92 0.74 -6.02
C ALA A 93 -8.28 1.25 -7.43
N GLU A 94 -8.70 0.38 -8.35
CA GLU A 94 -9.11 0.78 -9.70
C GLU A 94 -10.40 1.60 -9.64
N GLN A 95 -10.42 2.73 -10.36
CA GLN A 95 -11.62 3.54 -10.57
C GLN A 95 -12.67 2.74 -11.36
N ARG A 96 -13.93 2.80 -10.93
CA ARG A 96 -15.10 2.16 -11.51
C ARG A 96 -16.09 3.20 -12.02
N GLU A 97 -17.00 2.77 -12.91
CA GLU A 97 -18.04 3.64 -13.48
C GLU A 97 -19.06 4.13 -12.44
N ASP A 98 -19.21 3.41 -11.33
CA ASP A 98 -20.10 3.72 -10.23
C ASP A 98 -19.43 4.50 -9.08
N ASP A 99 -18.17 4.93 -9.24
CA ASP A 99 -17.51 5.80 -8.28
C ASP A 99 -18.05 7.24 -8.38
N ASP A 100 -18.44 7.81 -7.24
CA ASP A 100 -18.95 9.18 -7.13
C ASP A 100 -17.80 10.20 -7.16
N ILE A 101 -17.47 10.69 -8.36
CA ILE A 101 -16.44 11.71 -8.58
C ILE A 101 -17.10 13.05 -8.92
N VAL A 102 -16.66 14.11 -8.25
CA VAL A 102 -17.11 15.49 -8.52
C VAL A 102 -15.95 16.36 -8.97
N TYR A 103 -16.22 17.33 -9.83
CA TYR A 103 -15.21 18.22 -10.41
C TYR A 103 -15.37 19.64 -9.88
N GLY A 104 -14.25 20.30 -9.57
CA GLY A 104 -14.26 21.70 -9.15
C GLY A 104 -12.91 22.16 -8.59
N THR A 105 -12.82 23.43 -8.24
CA THR A 105 -11.61 24.01 -7.62
C THR A 105 -11.54 23.70 -6.12
N PHE A 106 -10.35 23.85 -5.54
CA PHE A 106 -10.15 23.72 -4.09
C PHE A 106 -11.05 24.68 -3.29
N GLU A 107 -11.28 25.90 -3.77
CA GLU A 107 -12.16 26.86 -3.11
C GLU A 107 -13.62 26.40 -3.11
N GLN A 108 -14.09 25.79 -4.20
CA GLN A 108 -15.43 25.22 -4.29
C GLN A 108 -15.59 24.01 -3.36
N ALA A 109 -14.61 23.10 -3.34
CA ALA A 109 -14.62 21.96 -2.42
C ALA A 109 -14.62 22.41 -0.95
N SER A 110 -13.74 23.35 -0.60
CA SER A 110 -13.62 23.91 0.75
C SER A 110 -14.85 24.69 1.21
N ALA A 111 -15.60 25.29 0.26
CA ALA A 111 -16.88 25.94 0.57
C ALA A 111 -17.98 24.93 0.91
N ASN A 112 -17.85 23.66 0.51
CA ASN A 112 -18.82 22.60 0.72
C ASN A 112 -18.42 21.60 1.83
N GLY A 113 -17.26 21.78 2.47
CA GLY A 113 -16.81 20.90 3.54
C GLY A 113 -15.31 20.98 3.78
N LEU A 114 -14.79 20.06 4.60
CA LEU A 114 -13.34 19.88 4.71
C LEU A 114 -12.80 19.38 3.36
N ALA A 115 -11.70 19.95 2.90
CA ALA A 115 -11.03 19.53 1.67
C ALA A 115 -9.51 19.51 1.89
N ILE A 116 -8.84 18.50 1.35
CA ILE A 116 -7.37 18.46 1.33
C ILE A 116 -6.86 19.56 0.41
N ASN A 117 -5.99 20.41 0.93
CA ASN A 117 -5.36 21.46 0.14
C ASN A 117 -4.34 20.84 -0.83
N PRO A 118 -4.51 20.97 -2.16
CA PRO A 118 -3.57 20.39 -3.13
C PRO A 118 -2.12 20.82 -2.93
N PHE A 119 -1.89 22.01 -2.40
CA PHE A 119 -0.54 22.54 -2.16
C PHE A 119 0.19 21.87 -0.98
N GLU A 120 -0.50 21.05 -0.19
CA GLU A 120 0.08 20.24 0.89
C GLU A 120 0.52 18.84 0.42
N LEU A 121 0.28 18.50 -0.86
CA LEU A 121 0.59 17.19 -1.45
C LEU A 121 1.98 17.11 -2.11
N ASN A 122 2.92 17.95 -1.70
CA ASN A 122 4.29 17.96 -2.25
C ASN A 122 4.34 18.01 -3.79
N LEU A 123 3.49 18.83 -4.40
CA LEU A 123 3.39 18.96 -5.85
C LEU A 123 4.73 19.38 -6.47
N SER A 124 5.01 18.85 -7.67
CA SER A 124 6.13 19.37 -8.46
C SER A 124 5.95 20.88 -8.73
N PRO A 125 7.04 21.67 -8.77
CA PRO A 125 6.94 23.12 -8.97
C PRO A 125 6.14 23.54 -10.21
N ASN A 126 6.24 22.76 -11.29
CA ASN A 126 5.50 23.00 -12.52
C ASN A 126 3.99 22.83 -12.31
N ILE A 127 3.56 21.76 -11.64
CA ILE A 127 2.13 21.52 -11.38
C ILE A 127 1.57 22.53 -10.39
N ALA A 128 2.32 22.86 -9.33
CA ALA A 128 1.90 23.85 -8.34
C ALA A 128 1.55 25.21 -8.99
N GLN A 129 2.27 25.61 -10.03
CA GLN A 129 1.97 26.85 -10.77
C GLN A 129 0.58 26.82 -11.43
N TYR A 130 0.15 25.66 -11.96
CA TYR A 130 -1.13 25.50 -12.65
C TYR A 130 -2.28 25.13 -11.71
N ALA A 131 -2.00 24.54 -10.55
CA ALA A 131 -3.03 24.07 -9.61
C ALA A 131 -3.91 25.19 -9.03
N LYS A 132 -3.43 26.44 -9.03
CA LYS A 132 -4.18 27.57 -8.46
C LYS A 132 -5.42 27.89 -9.29
N GLY A 133 -6.59 27.60 -8.74
CA GLY A 133 -7.88 27.80 -9.41
C GLY A 133 -8.15 26.81 -10.56
N ALA A 134 -7.37 25.75 -10.67
CA ALA A 134 -7.66 24.66 -11.59
C ALA A 134 -8.83 23.82 -11.09
N GLU A 135 -9.61 23.30 -12.03
CA GLU A 135 -10.57 22.25 -11.74
C GLU A 135 -9.82 20.92 -11.61
N ILE A 136 -10.07 20.22 -10.50
CA ILE A 136 -9.59 18.86 -10.26
C ILE A 136 -10.78 17.95 -9.98
N ALA A 137 -10.57 16.64 -10.08
CA ALA A 137 -11.52 15.65 -9.60
C ALA A 137 -11.37 15.42 -8.09
N TRP A 138 -12.49 15.24 -7.41
CA TRP A 138 -12.60 15.01 -5.97
C TRP A 138 -13.45 13.78 -5.69
N VAL A 139 -13.10 13.08 -4.62
CA VAL A 139 -13.90 12.01 -4.02
C VAL A 139 -14.09 12.26 -2.53
N GLU A 140 -15.14 11.70 -1.95
CA GLU A 140 -15.36 11.74 -0.51
C GLU A 140 -14.46 10.71 0.21
N GLY A 141 -13.59 11.20 1.09
CA GLY A 141 -12.86 10.42 2.07
C GLY A 141 -13.37 10.65 3.49
N PHE A 142 -12.66 10.12 4.48
CA PHE A 142 -12.99 10.29 5.89
C PHE A 142 -11.77 10.74 6.70
N GLU A 143 -11.88 11.91 7.35
CA GLU A 143 -10.84 12.42 8.24
C GLU A 143 -11.07 11.90 9.67
N MET A 144 -10.09 11.16 10.19
CA MET A 144 -10.24 10.37 11.42
C MET A 144 -10.12 11.18 12.71
N PHE A 145 -9.41 12.31 12.73
CA PHE A 145 -9.16 13.08 13.96
C PHE A 145 -10.37 13.92 14.36
N ARG A 146 -11.05 14.50 13.38
CA ARG A 146 -12.29 15.27 13.50
C ARG A 146 -13.51 14.38 13.31
N GLY A 147 -13.34 13.21 12.69
CA GLY A 147 -14.41 12.22 12.51
C GLY A 147 -15.49 12.69 11.54
N GLN A 148 -15.10 13.26 10.40
CA GLN A 148 -16.03 13.82 9.41
C GLN A 148 -15.58 13.52 7.97
N PRO A 149 -16.49 13.60 6.99
CA PRO A 149 -16.12 13.52 5.58
C PRO A 149 -15.10 14.60 5.17
N VAL A 150 -14.28 14.28 4.18
CA VAL A 150 -13.29 15.20 3.60
C VAL A 150 -13.22 15.01 2.09
N TRP A 151 -13.14 16.08 1.32
CA TRP A 151 -12.85 16.01 -0.11
C TRP A 151 -11.37 15.71 -0.33
N VAL A 152 -11.08 14.63 -1.04
CA VAL A 152 -9.73 14.19 -1.40
C VAL A 152 -9.58 14.27 -2.93
N PRO A 153 -8.46 14.78 -3.47
CA PRO A 153 -8.21 14.71 -4.90
C PRO A 153 -8.27 13.26 -5.40
N ALA A 154 -9.04 12.99 -6.45
CA ALA A 154 -9.28 11.63 -6.93
C ALA A 154 -7.98 10.92 -7.38
N CYS A 155 -7.00 11.67 -7.86
CA CYS A 155 -5.68 11.15 -8.22
C CYS A 155 -4.87 10.58 -7.04
N GLU A 156 -5.22 10.92 -5.80
CA GLU A 156 -4.63 10.37 -4.57
C GLU A 156 -5.43 9.20 -3.99
N ALA A 157 -6.62 8.91 -4.53
CA ALA A 157 -7.50 7.85 -4.04
C ALA A 157 -7.51 6.60 -4.94
N PHE A 158 -7.31 6.79 -6.25
CA PHE A 158 -7.38 5.70 -7.22
C PHE A 158 -6.02 5.34 -7.83
N TYR A 159 -5.86 4.07 -8.17
CA TYR A 159 -4.71 3.58 -8.92
C TYR A 159 -5.11 2.55 -9.99
N PRO A 160 -4.72 2.77 -11.26
CA PRO A 160 -4.23 4.03 -11.80
C PRO A 160 -5.37 5.05 -11.94
N TYR A 161 -5.05 6.33 -11.76
CA TYR A 161 -5.96 7.43 -12.07
C TYR A 161 -5.60 8.07 -13.42
N TYR A 162 -6.60 8.23 -14.29
CA TYR A 162 -6.48 8.96 -15.55
C TYR A 162 -7.37 10.19 -15.51
N PRO A 163 -6.80 11.41 -15.65
CA PRO A 163 -7.61 12.60 -15.74
C PRO A 163 -8.47 12.54 -17.01
N ASP A 164 -9.69 13.07 -16.91
CA ASP A 164 -10.56 13.29 -18.07
C ASP A 164 -10.37 14.73 -18.58
N THR A 165 -11.07 15.68 -17.97
CA THR A 165 -10.94 17.12 -18.24
C THR A 165 -10.23 17.88 -17.12
N ASP A 166 -9.90 17.21 -16.02
CA ASP A 166 -9.32 17.78 -14.82
C ASP A 166 -7.78 17.88 -14.87
N LEU A 167 -7.23 18.76 -14.03
CA LEU A 167 -5.78 18.82 -13.85
C LEU A 167 -5.31 17.66 -12.97
N GLN A 168 -4.51 16.76 -13.55
CA GLN A 168 -3.81 15.73 -12.78
C GLN A 168 -2.70 16.36 -11.92
N LEU A 169 -2.89 16.34 -10.60
CA LEU A 169 -1.96 16.92 -9.62
C LEU A 169 -0.67 16.11 -9.48
N THR A 170 -0.79 14.79 -9.45
CA THR A 170 0.30 13.84 -9.24
C THR A 170 0.20 12.69 -10.23
N ARG A 171 1.33 12.06 -10.53
CA ARG A 171 1.28 10.76 -11.22
C ARG A 171 0.70 9.74 -10.23
N PHE A 172 -0.15 8.85 -10.73
CA PHE A 172 -0.67 7.77 -9.91
C PHE A 172 0.47 6.94 -9.30
N HIS A 173 0.31 6.55 -8.04
CA HIS A 173 1.23 5.71 -7.29
C HIS A 173 0.43 4.83 -6.33
N THR A 174 1.10 3.89 -5.66
CA THR A 174 0.43 2.97 -4.73
C THR A 174 0.73 3.24 -3.27
N ASN A 175 1.47 4.30 -2.97
CA ASN A 175 1.83 4.66 -1.61
C ASN A 175 0.57 4.86 -0.76
N GLY A 176 0.45 4.12 0.34
CA GLY A 176 -0.67 4.20 1.27
C GLY A 176 -1.93 3.47 0.82
N ILE A 177 -1.87 2.67 -0.25
CA ILE A 177 -2.94 1.73 -0.58
C ILE A 177 -2.69 0.46 0.21
N ALA A 178 -3.70 -0.04 0.92
CA ALA A 178 -3.57 -1.27 1.68
C ALA A 178 -4.86 -2.08 1.71
N SER A 179 -4.72 -3.39 1.82
CA SER A 179 -5.80 -4.30 2.19
C SER A 179 -5.58 -4.90 3.59
N GLY A 180 -6.64 -5.49 4.15
CA GLY A 180 -6.62 -6.12 5.46
C GLY A 180 -7.81 -7.03 5.66
N ASN A 181 -7.76 -7.88 6.69
CA ASN A 181 -8.92 -8.71 7.07
C ASN A 181 -10.03 -7.89 7.76
N THR A 182 -9.69 -6.66 8.17
CA THR A 182 -10.57 -5.66 8.77
C THR A 182 -10.19 -4.28 8.21
N MET A 183 -11.11 -3.31 8.31
CA MET A 183 -10.84 -1.94 7.87
C MET A 183 -9.71 -1.30 8.71
N GLU A 184 -9.67 -1.56 10.01
CA GLU A 184 -8.64 -1.07 10.92
C GLU A 184 -7.25 -1.61 10.56
N GLU A 185 -7.16 -2.86 10.06
CA GLU A 185 -5.91 -3.42 9.58
C GLU A 185 -5.43 -2.80 8.28
N ALA A 186 -6.34 -2.55 7.34
CA ALA A 186 -6.00 -1.88 6.09
C ALA A 186 -5.51 -0.46 6.40
N ILE A 187 -6.24 0.31 7.21
CA ILE A 187 -5.86 1.67 7.63
C ILE A 187 -4.49 1.67 8.33
N LEU A 188 -4.26 0.76 9.28
CA LEU A 188 -2.99 0.71 10.00
C LEU A 188 -1.82 0.35 9.06
N HIS A 189 -2.04 -0.56 8.12
CA HIS A 189 -1.01 -0.96 7.17
C HIS A 189 -0.68 0.16 6.17
N ALA A 190 -1.71 0.83 5.62
CA ALA A 190 -1.56 2.01 4.78
C ALA A 190 -0.77 3.11 5.50
N LEU A 191 -1.10 3.38 6.77
CA LEU A 191 -0.39 4.38 7.57
C LEU A 191 1.09 4.02 7.77
N PHE A 192 1.40 2.76 8.08
CA PHE A 192 2.78 2.32 8.22
C PHE A 192 3.55 2.38 6.90
N GLU A 193 2.91 2.08 5.77
CA GLU A 193 3.55 2.25 4.47
C GLU A 193 3.87 3.72 4.18
N LEU A 194 2.96 4.64 4.51
CA LEU A 194 3.22 6.08 4.36
C LEU A 194 4.41 6.54 5.21
N VAL A 195 4.48 6.09 6.48
CA VAL A 195 5.62 6.39 7.37
C VAL A 195 6.91 5.76 6.83
N GLU A 196 6.87 4.52 6.34
CA GLU A 196 8.02 3.84 5.71
C GLU A 196 8.55 4.65 4.53
N ARG A 197 7.67 5.13 3.64
CA ARG A 197 8.07 5.88 2.44
C ARG A 197 8.56 7.29 2.76
N ASP A 198 8.01 7.95 3.77
CA ASP A 198 8.49 9.24 4.27
C ASP A 198 9.92 9.12 4.83
N ALA A 199 10.12 8.19 5.77
CA ALA A 199 11.41 7.86 6.35
C ALA A 199 12.45 7.50 5.28
N TRP A 200 12.08 6.63 4.33
CA TRP A 200 12.94 6.27 3.20
C TRP A 200 13.32 7.49 2.37
N SER A 201 12.35 8.35 2.04
CA SER A 201 12.61 9.54 1.22
C SER A 201 13.56 10.51 1.91
N ILE A 202 13.44 10.68 3.24
CA ILE A 202 14.36 11.50 4.06
C ILE A 202 15.78 10.89 4.03
N ALA A 203 15.89 9.58 4.22
CA ALA A 203 17.17 8.89 4.23
C ALA A 203 17.88 8.97 2.85
N GLU A 204 17.13 8.73 1.77
CA GLU A 204 17.63 8.81 0.40
C GLU A 204 18.07 10.23 0.04
N PHE A 205 17.24 11.24 0.37
CA PHE A 205 17.56 12.64 0.09
C PHE A 205 18.83 13.12 0.82
N ASN A 206 19.03 12.66 2.05
CA ASN A 206 20.22 13.02 2.84
C ASN A 206 21.42 12.10 2.60
N GLU A 207 21.27 11.05 1.77
CA GLU A 207 22.25 9.97 1.60
C GLU A 207 22.73 9.40 2.96
N TYR A 208 21.80 9.30 3.91
CA TYR A 208 22.10 8.99 5.31
C TYR A 208 21.07 8.04 5.91
N SER A 209 21.56 7.06 6.67
CA SER A 209 20.79 6.20 7.57
C SER A 209 21.41 6.29 8.95
N ASP A 210 20.65 6.09 10.03
CA ASP A 210 21.13 6.32 11.39
C ASP A 210 22.16 5.25 11.82
N ALA A 211 21.70 4.20 12.50
CA ALA A 211 22.56 3.13 13.00
C ALA A 211 22.37 1.81 12.23
N ASP A 212 23.40 0.96 12.28
CA ASP A 212 23.24 -0.47 11.99
C ASP A 212 22.38 -1.12 13.09
N ILE A 213 21.43 -1.95 12.67
CA ILE A 213 20.57 -2.73 13.57
C ILE A 213 21.16 -4.13 13.71
N GLU A 214 21.54 -4.48 14.94
CA GLU A 214 21.96 -5.83 15.29
C GLU A 214 20.77 -6.66 15.79
N VAL A 215 20.68 -7.91 15.33
CA VAL A 215 19.62 -8.85 15.72
C VAL A 215 20.16 -9.79 16.80
N ASP A 216 19.98 -9.39 18.06
CA ASP A 216 20.49 -10.13 19.22
C ASP A 216 19.62 -11.31 19.67
N THR A 217 18.38 -11.37 19.17
CA THR A 217 17.44 -12.42 19.59
C THR A 217 17.67 -13.69 18.77
N GLU A 218 18.32 -14.67 19.40
CA GLU A 218 18.42 -16.05 18.91
C GLU A 218 17.03 -16.60 18.58
N ASP A 219 16.92 -17.38 17.51
CA ASP A 219 15.66 -17.95 17.00
C ASP A 219 14.56 -16.94 16.63
N SER A 220 14.88 -15.65 16.48
CA SER A 220 13.93 -14.69 15.89
C SER A 220 13.68 -14.97 14.40
N VAL A 221 12.56 -14.49 13.87
CA VAL A 221 12.29 -14.55 12.42
C VAL A 221 13.40 -13.84 11.65
N SER A 222 13.82 -12.66 12.12
CA SER A 222 14.88 -11.87 11.49
C SER A 222 16.21 -12.62 11.47
N ARG A 223 16.63 -13.23 12.59
CA ARG A 223 17.90 -13.98 12.65
C ARG A 223 17.88 -15.16 11.68
N ARG A 224 16.80 -15.94 11.63
CA ARG A 224 16.67 -17.05 10.66
C ARG A 224 16.77 -16.58 9.20
N LEU A 225 16.14 -15.46 8.86
CA LEU A 225 16.23 -14.92 7.50
C LEU A 225 17.65 -14.45 7.19
N LEU A 226 18.33 -13.77 8.13
CA LEU A 226 19.73 -13.38 7.98
C LEU A 226 20.64 -14.60 7.77
N ASP A 227 20.45 -15.68 8.55
CA ASP A 227 21.18 -16.93 8.37
C ASP A 227 20.99 -17.51 6.97
N GLN A 228 19.75 -17.51 6.44
CA GLN A 228 19.48 -17.98 5.07
C GLN A 228 20.21 -17.16 3.99
N PHE A 229 20.33 -15.84 4.18
CA PHE A 229 21.12 -14.99 3.29
C PHE A 229 22.62 -15.27 3.42
N GLU A 230 23.14 -15.33 4.65
CA GLU A 230 24.57 -15.58 4.95
C GLU A 230 25.03 -16.95 4.44
N ASP A 231 24.23 -18.01 4.64
CA ASP A 231 24.48 -19.37 4.16
C ASP A 231 24.58 -19.43 2.62
N ASN A 232 23.98 -18.47 1.92
CA ASN A 232 24.05 -18.31 0.47
C ASN A 232 25.08 -17.27 0.01
N GLY A 233 25.93 -16.78 0.92
CA GLY A 233 26.98 -15.81 0.63
C GLY A 233 26.48 -14.40 0.35
N ILE A 234 25.29 -14.04 0.86
CA ILE A 234 24.71 -12.71 0.76
C ILE A 234 24.82 -12.02 2.12
N GLU A 235 25.61 -10.95 2.17
CA GLU A 235 25.73 -10.09 3.35
C GLU A 235 24.57 -9.09 3.37
N ILE A 236 23.85 -9.04 4.50
CA ILE A 236 22.70 -8.14 4.71
C ILE A 236 23.04 -7.18 5.85
N HIS A 237 22.86 -5.88 5.58
CA HIS A 237 22.93 -4.84 6.61
C HIS A 237 21.52 -4.29 6.87
N LEU A 238 21.09 -4.35 8.12
CA LEU A 238 19.86 -3.72 8.56
C LEU A 238 20.18 -2.29 9.01
N LYS A 239 19.46 -1.31 8.48
CA LYS A 239 19.67 0.12 8.77
C LYS A 239 18.45 0.72 9.44
N ASP A 240 18.68 1.52 10.47
CA ASP A 240 17.62 2.30 11.11
C ASP A 240 17.28 3.53 10.27
N LEU A 241 16.01 3.63 9.91
CA LEU A 241 15.42 4.73 9.15
C LEU A 241 14.33 5.45 9.97
N THR A 242 14.25 5.24 11.28
CA THR A 242 13.24 5.88 12.13
C THR A 242 13.35 7.42 12.04
N SER A 243 12.24 8.10 11.73
CA SER A 243 12.14 9.56 11.58
C SER A 243 11.53 10.30 12.77
#